data_AF-A0A349YGB1-F1
#
_entry.id   AF-A0A349YGB1-F1
#
_cell.length_a   1.000
_cell.length_b   1.000
_cell.length_c   1.000
_cell.angle_alpha   90.00
_cell.angle_beta   90.00
_cell.angle_gamma   90.00
#
_symmetry.space_group_name_H-M   'P 1'
#
loop_
_entity.id
_entity.type
_entity.pdbx_description
1 polymer ?
#
loop_
_entity_poly.entity_id
_entity_poly.type
_entity_poly.pdbx_seq_one_letter_code
_entity_poly.pdbx_strand_id
1 'polypeptide(L)'
;MKRVLILAALLVMGVTGLVGCGETSTTTSNTNTESVVESVAEDTDNASEVVSAEESKADDSETSSGIGTKQSSITLVNNDEVSVKYNGIYRYSDDCLVLDLLIENKCDNERKFTPNNFVVNNCKISLANEYVNVPAHSKYSSTVNFDFIFLISDLQTYDIAKIKSLDFDLEIDDESYDKIHEYPIHIPCDYTVK
;
A
#
# COMPACT_ATOMS: atom_id res chain seq x y z
N MET A 1 27.27 42.34 -39.32
CA MET A 1 27.42 40.93 -39.73
C MET A 1 26.02 40.34 -39.89
N LYS A 2 25.80 39.59 -40.99
CA LYS A 2 24.87 38.45 -41.26
C LYS A 2 23.43 38.53 -40.70
N ARG A 3 22.43 38.79 -41.57
CA ARG A 3 21.43 37.83 -42.17
C ARG A 3 20.49 37.17 -41.13
N VAL A 4 19.24 37.62 -40.97
CA VAL A 4 18.00 37.22 -41.70
C VAL A 4 17.73 35.71 -41.63
N LEU A 5 16.63 35.28 -40.97
CA LEU A 5 15.54 34.51 -41.62
C LEU A 5 14.30 34.34 -40.71
N ILE A 6 13.15 34.43 -41.36
CA ILE A 6 11.76 34.27 -40.93
C ILE A 6 11.34 32.80 -41.14
N LEU A 7 10.36 32.27 -40.38
CA LEU A 7 9.20 31.43 -40.80
C LEU A 7 8.67 30.69 -39.55
N ALA A 8 7.48 30.97 -39.03
CA ALA A 8 6.13 30.65 -39.53
C ALA A 8 5.72 29.18 -39.31
N ALA A 9 4.82 29.02 -38.32
CA ALA A 9 3.64 28.17 -38.23
C ALA A 9 3.66 26.74 -38.80
N LEU A 10 3.23 25.77 -37.97
CA LEU A 10 2.14 24.90 -38.39
C LEU A 10 1.30 24.41 -37.20
N LEU A 11 0.00 24.54 -37.38
CA LEU A 11 -1.11 24.27 -36.49
C LEU A 11 -1.72 22.96 -37.01
N VAL A 12 -1.87 21.94 -36.17
CA VAL A 12 -2.65 20.73 -36.52
C VAL A 12 -3.71 20.53 -35.46
N MET A 13 -4.94 20.85 -35.86
CA MET A 13 -6.16 20.46 -35.18
C MET A 13 -6.51 19.00 -35.54
N GLY A 14 -7.03 18.29 -34.55
CA GLY A 14 -8.20 17.43 -34.73
C GLY A 14 -7.91 15.95 -34.89
N VAL A 15 -8.42 15.14 -33.93
CA VAL A 15 -9.36 14.05 -34.23
C VAL A 15 -10.35 13.94 -33.07
N THR A 16 -11.62 14.24 -33.36
CA THR A 16 -12.80 13.83 -32.61
C THR A 16 -13.12 12.37 -32.91
N GLY A 17 -13.38 11.56 -31.89
CA GLY A 17 -13.99 10.23 -32.01
C GLY A 17 -15.08 10.07 -30.96
N LEU A 18 -16.33 9.97 -31.41
CA LEU A 18 -17.54 9.84 -30.62
C LEU A 18 -18.16 8.44 -30.85
N VAL A 19 -18.86 7.98 -29.81
CA VAL A 19 -19.92 6.94 -29.73
C VAL A 19 -19.52 5.47 -29.59
N GLY A 20 -19.92 4.91 -28.44
CA GLY A 20 -20.20 3.50 -28.22
C GLY A 20 -21.11 3.33 -27.00
N CYS A 21 -22.43 3.41 -27.21
CA CYS A 21 -23.47 3.04 -26.24
C CYS A 21 -23.90 1.58 -26.45
N GLY A 22 -24.19 0.87 -25.36
CA GLY A 22 -24.85 -0.45 -25.32
C GLY A 22 -24.02 -1.42 -24.47
N GLU A 23 -24.54 -2.14 -23.46
CA GLU A 23 -25.91 -2.56 -23.20
C GLU A 23 -26.18 -2.65 -21.68
N THR A 24 -27.34 -2.15 -21.27
CA THR A 24 -28.01 -2.50 -20.02
C THR A 24 -28.52 -3.93 -20.08
N SER A 25 -28.08 -4.78 -19.14
CA SER A 25 -28.79 -6.01 -18.77
C SER A 25 -29.45 -5.83 -17.42
N THR A 26 -30.78 -5.68 -17.44
CA THR A 26 -31.69 -5.79 -16.29
C THR A 26 -32.44 -7.10 -16.46
N THR A 27 -32.36 -8.03 -15.51
CA THR A 27 -33.14 -9.30 -15.35
C THR A 27 -32.45 -10.03 -14.19
N THR A 28 -33.01 -10.43 -13.04
CA THR A 28 -34.39 -10.64 -12.59
C THR A 28 -34.42 -10.70 -11.06
N SER A 29 -35.46 -10.10 -10.46
CA SER A 29 -35.91 -10.40 -9.10
C SER A 29 -36.36 -11.86 -8.99
N ASN A 30 -35.86 -12.58 -7.98
CA ASN A 30 -36.60 -13.70 -7.41
C ASN A 30 -37.08 -13.33 -6.02
N THR A 31 -38.41 -13.29 -5.91
CA THR A 31 -39.18 -13.13 -4.68
C THR A 31 -39.42 -14.52 -4.06
N ASN A 32 -39.63 -14.51 -2.74
CA ASN A 32 -40.18 -15.56 -1.89
C ASN A 32 -39.29 -16.76 -1.55
N THR A 33 -38.97 -16.89 -0.26
CA THR A 33 -39.66 -17.87 0.61
C THR A 33 -39.49 -17.44 2.07
N GLU A 34 -40.60 -17.05 2.69
CA GLU A 34 -40.76 -17.12 4.14
C GLU A 34 -40.57 -18.58 4.58
N SER A 35 -39.73 -18.80 5.59
CA SER A 35 -39.89 -19.95 6.47
C SER A 35 -39.54 -19.52 7.89
N VAL A 36 -40.60 -19.18 8.61
CA VAL A 36 -40.73 -19.31 10.06
C VAL A 36 -40.25 -20.70 10.47
N VAL A 37 -39.24 -20.84 11.34
CA VAL A 37 -39.20 -21.89 12.39
C VAL A 37 -38.28 -21.46 13.55
N GLU A 38 -38.92 -21.34 14.71
CA GLU A 38 -38.49 -21.60 16.10
C GLU A 38 -37.11 -21.18 16.63
N SER A 39 -37.22 -20.28 17.62
CA SER A 39 -36.45 -20.31 18.85
C SER A 39 -36.42 -21.71 19.48
N VAL A 40 -35.22 -22.24 19.71
CA VAL A 40 -34.98 -23.19 20.81
C VAL A 40 -33.77 -22.69 21.58
N ALA A 41 -34.05 -22.27 22.81
CA ALA A 41 -33.05 -22.13 23.85
C ALA A 41 -32.68 -23.55 24.32
N GLU A 42 -31.40 -23.87 24.28
CA GLU A 42 -30.84 -24.89 25.14
C GLU A 42 -29.62 -24.30 25.85
N ASP A 43 -29.85 -23.97 27.11
CA ASP A 43 -28.85 -24.02 28.15
C ASP A 43 -28.17 -25.39 28.09
N THR A 44 -26.85 -25.41 28.00
CA THR A 44 -26.10 -26.57 28.45
C THR A 44 -24.89 -26.09 29.23
N ASP A 45 -24.99 -26.33 30.52
CA ASP A 45 -23.94 -26.31 31.52
C ASP A 45 -22.64 -26.85 30.94
N ASN A 46 -21.62 -25.99 30.86
CA ASN A 46 -20.26 -26.45 30.61
C ASN A 46 -19.50 -26.45 31.94
N ALA A 47 -19.43 -27.65 32.50
CA ALA A 47 -18.71 -27.97 33.71
C ALA A 47 -17.20 -27.73 33.53
N SER A 48 -16.67 -27.04 34.53
CA SER A 48 -15.26 -26.89 34.86
C SER A 48 -14.49 -28.22 34.83
N GLU A 49 -13.52 -28.34 33.92
CA GLU A 49 -12.34 -29.19 34.11
C GLU A 49 -11.08 -28.32 34.06
N VAL A 50 -10.44 -28.22 35.23
CA VAL A 50 -9.11 -27.69 35.45
C VAL A 50 -8.13 -28.76 34.98
N VAL A 51 -7.49 -28.55 33.83
CA VAL A 51 -6.38 -29.38 33.38
C VAL A 51 -5.09 -28.57 33.47
N SER A 52 -4.24 -28.99 34.40
CA SER A 52 -2.85 -28.56 34.54
C SER A 52 -2.11 -28.64 33.20
N ALA A 53 -1.52 -27.53 32.78
CA ALA A 53 -0.51 -27.52 31.73
C ALA A 53 0.86 -27.27 32.39
N GLU A 54 1.76 -28.24 32.23
CA GLU A 54 3.16 -28.16 32.58
C GLU A 54 3.87 -27.03 31.80
N GLU A 55 4.74 -26.30 32.49
CA GLU A 55 5.69 -25.35 31.90
C GLU A 55 6.63 -26.07 30.92
N SER A 56 6.28 -26.00 29.64
CA SER A 56 7.20 -26.27 28.54
C SER A 56 8.10 -25.07 28.35
N LYS A 57 9.41 -25.29 28.51
CA LYS A 57 10.49 -24.33 28.26
C LYS A 57 10.35 -23.73 26.87
N ALA A 58 10.28 -22.41 26.80
CA ALA A 58 10.43 -21.65 25.58
C ALA A 58 11.86 -21.83 25.06
N ASP A 59 11.97 -22.44 23.89
CA ASP A 59 13.18 -22.56 23.10
C ASP A 59 13.42 -21.23 22.37
N ASP A 60 14.68 -20.80 22.33
CA ASP A 60 15.14 -19.53 21.79
C ASP A 60 14.85 -19.45 20.29
N SER A 61 13.78 -18.75 19.91
CA SER A 61 13.62 -18.29 18.53
C SER A 61 14.44 -17.02 18.35
N GLU A 62 15.69 -17.19 17.92
CA GLU A 62 16.54 -16.12 17.43
C GLU A 62 15.80 -15.34 16.33
N THR A 63 15.30 -14.15 16.68
CA THR A 63 14.83 -13.17 15.71
C THR A 63 16.02 -12.80 14.81
N SER A 64 16.02 -13.35 13.60
CA SER A 64 16.95 -13.03 12.52
C SER A 64 16.99 -11.51 12.33
N SER A 65 18.03 -10.90 12.89
CA SER A 65 18.28 -9.47 12.81
C SER A 65 18.73 -9.18 11.39
N GLY A 66 17.76 -8.90 10.53
CA GLY A 66 17.98 -8.52 9.13
C GLY A 66 19.00 -7.40 9.05
N ILE A 67 20.10 -7.66 8.34
CA ILE A 67 21.20 -6.71 8.09
C ILE A 67 20.66 -5.60 7.18
N GLY A 68 19.95 -4.63 7.77
CA GLY A 68 19.60 -3.38 7.13
C GLY A 68 20.79 -2.43 7.19
N THR A 69 21.36 -2.08 6.04
CA THR A 69 22.24 -0.90 5.95
C THR A 69 21.47 0.30 6.48
N LYS A 70 21.95 0.91 7.56
CA LYS A 70 21.31 2.01 8.28
C LYS A 70 21.23 3.26 7.39
N GLN A 71 20.24 3.29 6.50
CA GLN A 71 19.92 4.45 5.68
C GLN A 71 19.27 5.49 6.59
N SER A 72 19.72 6.74 6.50
CA SER A 72 19.04 7.85 7.18
C SER A 72 17.63 7.97 6.64
N SER A 73 16.63 8.07 7.53
CA SER A 73 15.23 8.25 7.14
C SER A 73 15.05 9.44 6.21
N ILE A 74 14.25 9.30 5.15
CA ILE A 74 13.94 10.35 4.19
C ILE A 74 12.51 10.83 4.48
N THR A 75 12.33 12.15 4.66
CA THR A 75 10.99 12.74 4.76
C THR A 75 10.36 12.83 3.38
N LEU A 76 9.20 12.20 3.21
CA LEU A 76 8.43 12.22 1.96
C LEU A 76 7.38 13.33 1.97
N VAL A 77 6.63 13.43 3.07
CA VAL A 77 5.61 14.46 3.31
C VAL A 77 5.82 15.02 4.70
N ASN A 78 5.74 16.33 4.88
CA ASN A 78 5.79 16.98 6.18
C ASN A 78 5.04 18.30 6.15
N ASN A 79 3.79 18.28 6.60
CA ASN A 79 2.96 19.45 6.79
C ASN A 79 2.29 19.40 8.19
N ASP A 80 1.38 20.34 8.43
CA ASP A 80 0.70 20.48 9.73
C ASP A 80 -0.29 19.35 10.00
N GLU A 81 -0.82 18.71 8.94
CA GLU A 81 -1.84 17.67 9.02
C GLU A 81 -1.25 16.25 9.06
N VAL A 82 -0.16 16.02 8.34
CA VAL A 82 0.41 14.69 8.10
C VAL A 82 1.93 14.75 7.96
N SER A 83 2.61 13.72 8.46
CA SER A 83 4.03 13.47 8.19
C SER A 83 4.25 12.04 7.75
N VAL A 84 5.00 11.84 6.66
CA VAL A 84 5.39 10.52 6.15
C VAL A 84 6.89 10.47 5.97
N LYS A 85 7.53 9.45 6.55
CA LYS A 85 8.97 9.19 6.42
C LYS A 85 9.20 7.80 5.85
N TYR A 86 10.11 7.71 4.91
CA TYR A 86 10.68 6.45 4.45
C TYR A 86 11.89 6.08 5.30
N ASN A 87 11.89 4.88 5.88
CA ASN A 87 12.99 4.39 6.70
C ASN A 87 13.86 3.33 6.01
N GLY A 88 13.46 2.88 4.81
CA GLY A 88 14.20 1.88 4.06
C GLY A 88 13.31 0.80 3.46
N ILE A 89 13.97 -0.26 2.99
CA ILE A 89 13.31 -1.51 2.61
C ILE A 89 13.67 -2.53 3.68
N TYR A 90 12.64 -3.12 4.29
CA TYR A 90 12.81 -4.17 5.29
C TYR A 90 12.61 -5.54 4.64
N ARG A 91 13.49 -6.50 4.92
CA ARG A 91 13.28 -7.89 4.50
C ARG A 91 12.46 -8.60 5.57
N TYR A 92 11.23 -8.95 5.23
CA TYR A 92 10.33 -9.64 6.13
C TYR A 92 10.53 -11.16 6.11
N SER A 93 10.69 -11.74 4.92
CA SER A 93 10.97 -13.15 4.71
C SER A 93 11.95 -13.34 3.54
N ASP A 94 12.25 -14.59 3.19
CA ASP A 94 13.11 -14.90 2.05
C ASP A 94 12.49 -14.47 0.71
N ASP A 95 11.16 -14.34 0.66
CA ASP A 95 10.40 -14.03 -0.55
C ASP A 95 9.76 -12.63 -0.56
N CYS A 96 9.73 -11.94 0.59
CA CYS A 96 8.98 -10.69 0.76
C CYS A 96 9.85 -9.53 1.29
N LEU A 97 9.65 -8.36 0.67
CA LEU A 97 10.18 -7.08 1.11
C LEU A 97 9.03 -6.15 1.50
N VAL A 98 9.28 -5.26 2.46
CA VAL A 98 8.35 -4.24 2.95
C VAL A 98 8.91 -2.86 2.66
N LEU A 99 8.08 -1.98 2.10
CA LEU A 99 8.35 -0.54 2.03
C LEU A 99 8.14 0.07 3.43
N ASP A 100 9.22 0.39 4.16
CA ASP A 100 9.13 0.91 5.53
C ASP A 100 8.76 2.40 5.52
N LEU A 101 7.49 2.66 5.80
CA LEU A 101 6.93 3.99 5.99
C LEU A 101 6.52 4.16 7.45
N LEU A 102 6.99 5.26 8.04
CA LEU A 102 6.47 5.80 9.29
C LEU A 102 5.53 6.96 8.97
N ILE A 103 4.24 6.77 9.24
CA ILE A 103 3.17 7.71 8.96
C ILE A 103 2.67 8.28 10.29
N GLU A 104 2.46 9.59 10.35
CA GLU A 104 1.85 10.29 11.47
C GLU A 104 0.68 11.11 10.93
N ASN A 105 -0.53 10.77 11.38
CA ASN A 105 -1.75 11.52 11.10
C ASN A 105 -2.02 12.45 12.28
N LYS A 106 -1.99 13.76 12.03
CA LYS A 106 -2.23 14.81 13.04
C LYS A 106 -3.61 15.46 12.87
N CYS A 107 -4.42 14.95 11.95
CA CYS A 107 -5.79 15.40 11.75
C CYS A 107 -6.73 14.86 12.82
N ASP A 108 -7.91 15.46 12.90
CA ASP A 108 -9.02 15.02 13.77
C ASP A 108 -9.82 13.83 13.20
N ASN A 109 -9.52 13.41 11.96
CA ASN A 109 -10.17 12.29 11.27
C ASN A 109 -9.16 11.23 10.81
N GLU A 110 -9.65 10.01 10.58
CA GLU A 110 -8.87 8.96 9.91
C GLU A 110 -8.47 9.40 8.49
N ARG A 111 -7.27 8.98 8.09
CA ARG A 111 -6.73 9.22 6.76
C ARG A 111 -6.30 7.92 6.12
N LYS A 112 -6.61 7.75 4.85
CA LYS A 112 -6.17 6.61 4.04
C LYS A 112 -4.91 6.99 3.28
N PHE A 113 -3.94 6.08 3.24
CA PHE A 113 -2.66 6.27 2.56
C PHE A 113 -2.44 5.14 1.57
N THR A 114 -2.20 5.48 0.30
CA THR A 114 -2.08 4.53 -0.80
C THR A 114 -0.83 4.85 -1.64
N PRO A 115 0.20 3.98 -1.72
CA PRO A 115 1.31 4.13 -2.66
C PRO A 115 0.90 3.60 -4.03
N ASN A 116 0.36 4.48 -4.86
CA ASN A 116 -0.09 4.16 -6.21
C ASN A 116 1.08 4.12 -7.20
N ASN A 117 0.88 3.39 -8.30
CA ASN A 117 1.86 3.30 -9.40
C ASN A 117 3.27 2.90 -8.95
N PHE A 118 3.38 1.96 -8.00
CA PHE A 118 4.66 1.55 -7.43
C PHE A 118 5.59 0.93 -8.49
N VAL A 119 6.77 1.52 -8.61
CA VAL A 119 7.77 1.22 -9.62
C VAL A 119 9.14 1.06 -8.97
N VAL A 120 9.85 0.00 -9.34
CA VAL A 120 11.20 -0.32 -8.89
C VAL A 120 12.12 -0.35 -10.11
N ASN A 121 13.16 0.48 -10.16
CA ASN A 121 14.07 0.58 -11.31
C ASN A 121 13.36 0.76 -12.67
N ASN A 122 12.26 1.51 -12.73
CA ASN A 122 11.38 1.69 -13.90
C ASN A 122 10.53 0.46 -14.29
N CYS A 123 10.47 -0.58 -13.47
CA CYS A 123 9.57 -1.71 -13.63
C CYS A 123 8.39 -1.61 -12.66
N LYS A 124 7.16 -1.75 -13.15
CA LYS A 124 5.97 -1.73 -12.29
C LYS A 124 5.89 -3.01 -11.46
N ILE A 125 5.76 -2.85 -10.15
CA ILE A 125 5.66 -3.94 -9.17
C ILE A 125 4.34 -3.80 -8.42
N SER A 126 3.67 -4.91 -8.16
CA SER A 126 2.43 -4.93 -7.38
C SER A 126 2.73 -4.97 -5.88
N LEU A 127 1.90 -4.28 -5.09
CA LEU A 127 1.92 -4.39 -3.63
C LEU A 127 0.77 -5.30 -3.19
N ALA A 128 1.00 -6.19 -2.22
CA ALA A 128 -0.03 -7.10 -1.72
C ALA A 128 -1.06 -6.39 -0.80
N ASN A 129 -0.65 -5.28 -0.16
CA ASN A 129 -1.48 -4.41 0.69
C ASN A 129 -1.29 -2.97 0.21
N GLU A 130 -2.19 -2.49 -0.64
CA GLU A 130 -2.00 -1.24 -1.40
C GLU A 130 -2.40 0.02 -0.61
N TYR A 131 -3.10 -0.11 0.52
CA TYR A 131 -3.45 1.04 1.35
C TYR A 131 -3.47 0.71 2.85
N VAL A 132 -3.36 1.76 3.66
CA VAL A 132 -3.57 1.68 5.11
C VAL A 132 -4.45 2.84 5.57
N ASN A 133 -5.25 2.58 6.61
CA ASN A 133 -6.02 3.60 7.30
C ASN A 133 -5.30 3.94 8.61
N VAL A 134 -4.99 5.22 8.81
CA VAL A 134 -4.29 5.72 10.01
C VAL A 134 -5.24 6.57 10.82
N PRO A 135 -5.61 6.14 12.04
CA PRO A 135 -6.51 6.88 12.91
C PRO A 135 -6.05 8.31 13.20
N ALA A 136 -7.00 9.17 13.55
CA ALA A 136 -6.73 10.53 14.00
C ALA A 136 -5.67 10.58 15.11
N HIS A 137 -4.79 11.59 15.07
CA HIS A 137 -3.74 11.84 16.08
C HIS A 137 -2.85 10.63 16.41
N SER A 138 -2.57 9.78 15.43
CA SER A 138 -1.84 8.51 15.64
C SER A 138 -0.61 8.37 14.76
N LYS A 139 0.22 7.39 15.12
CA LYS A 139 1.42 6.98 14.36
C LYS A 139 1.27 5.53 13.90
N TYR A 140 1.78 5.28 12.71
CA TYR A 140 1.69 4.01 12.02
C TYR A 140 3.04 3.62 11.43
N SER A 141 3.42 2.35 11.54
CA SER A 141 4.60 1.80 10.89
C SER A 141 4.18 0.63 10.00
N SER A 142 4.46 0.72 8.70
CA SER A 142 4.13 -0.37 7.77
C SER A 142 4.90 -1.66 8.08
N THR A 143 6.14 -1.55 8.58
CA THR A 143 6.94 -2.72 8.99
C THR A 143 6.31 -3.48 10.15
N VAL A 144 5.74 -2.79 11.14
CA VAL A 144 5.10 -3.42 12.30
C VAL A 144 3.76 -4.08 11.94
N ASN A 145 3.04 -3.52 10.97
CA ASN A 145 1.71 -3.97 10.57
C ASN A 145 1.70 -4.85 9.30
N PHE A 146 2.86 -5.03 8.67
CA PHE A 146 3.05 -5.84 7.45
C PHE A 146 2.29 -5.33 6.22
N ASP A 147 2.38 -4.02 5.96
CA ASP A 147 1.80 -3.38 4.76
C ASP A 147 2.83 -3.02 3.71
N PHE A 148 2.34 -2.72 2.50
CA PHE A 148 3.17 -2.33 1.36
C PHE A 148 4.25 -3.38 1.03
N ILE A 149 3.84 -4.66 1.10
CA ILE A 149 4.68 -5.81 0.79
C ILE A 149 4.77 -5.96 -0.73
N PHE A 150 5.98 -6.23 -1.22
CA PHE A 150 6.21 -6.66 -2.60
C PHE A 150 7.12 -7.90 -2.64
N LEU A 151 6.94 -8.71 -3.67
CA LEU A 151 7.58 -10.02 -3.79
C LEU A 151 8.95 -9.92 -4.47
N ILE A 152 9.90 -10.68 -3.96
CA ILE A 152 11.23 -10.82 -4.57
C ILE A 152 11.13 -11.51 -5.94
N SER A 153 10.17 -12.43 -6.12
CA SER A 153 9.91 -13.08 -7.42
C SER A 153 9.55 -12.08 -8.52
N ASP A 154 8.84 -11.00 -8.18
CA ASP A 154 8.49 -9.95 -9.14
C ASP A 154 9.73 -9.20 -9.59
N LEU A 155 10.64 -8.91 -8.66
CA LEU A 155 11.94 -8.30 -8.98
C LEU A 155 12.80 -9.23 -9.85
N GLN A 156 12.82 -10.52 -9.54
CA GLN A 156 13.57 -11.53 -10.30
C GLN A 156 13.03 -11.66 -11.73
N THR A 157 11.72 -11.53 -11.95
CA THR A 157 11.09 -11.55 -13.28
C THR A 157 11.62 -10.43 -14.19
N TYR A 158 12.08 -9.32 -13.61
CA TYR A 158 12.69 -8.19 -14.32
C TYR A 158 14.22 -8.16 -14.22
N ASP A 159 14.86 -9.25 -13.76
CA ASP A 159 16.31 -9.33 -13.53
C ASP A 159 16.85 -8.23 -12.57
N ILE A 160 16.04 -7.79 -11.61
CA ILE A 160 16.42 -6.76 -10.62
C ILE A 160 17.14 -7.41 -9.44
N ALA A 161 18.46 -7.47 -9.51
CA ALA A 161 19.31 -7.91 -8.38
C ALA A 161 19.63 -6.79 -7.36
N LYS A 162 19.42 -5.52 -7.74
CA LYS A 162 19.69 -4.35 -6.89
C LYS A 162 18.65 -3.26 -7.15
N ILE A 163 17.97 -2.82 -6.10
CA ILE A 163 17.01 -1.72 -6.12
C ILE A 163 17.79 -0.41 -6.01
N LYS A 164 17.70 0.40 -7.07
CA LYS A 164 18.38 1.69 -7.24
C LYS A 164 17.44 2.88 -7.09
N SER A 165 16.17 2.71 -7.44
CA SER A 165 15.13 3.70 -7.21
C SER A 165 13.80 3.03 -6.87
N LEU A 166 13.01 3.78 -6.10
CA LEU A 166 11.58 3.55 -5.92
C LEU A 166 10.85 4.80 -6.39
N ASP A 167 9.78 4.60 -7.15
CA ASP A 167 8.95 5.63 -7.72
C ASP A 167 7.48 5.27 -7.45
N PHE A 168 6.69 6.19 -6.91
CA PHE A 168 5.26 5.99 -6.67
C PHE A 168 4.54 7.32 -6.43
N ASP A 169 3.23 7.32 -6.58
CA ASP A 169 2.37 8.44 -6.20
C ASP A 169 1.77 8.12 -4.83
N LEU A 170 2.14 8.89 -3.80
CA LEU A 170 1.53 8.74 -2.48
C LEU A 170 0.21 9.51 -2.45
N GLU A 171 -0.89 8.78 -2.46
CA GLU A 171 -2.24 9.31 -2.33
C GLU A 171 -2.66 9.32 -0.85
N ILE A 172 -3.20 10.45 -0.41
CA ILE A 172 -3.70 10.66 0.96
C ILE A 172 -5.13 11.18 0.89
N ASP A 173 -6.07 10.36 1.37
CA ASP A 173 -7.50 10.64 1.32
C ASP A 173 -8.07 10.89 2.72
N ASP A 174 -9.11 11.73 2.80
CA ASP A 174 -10.04 11.70 3.92
C ASP A 174 -11.07 10.56 3.79
N GLU A 175 -11.74 10.22 4.90
CA GLU A 175 -12.82 9.22 4.93
C GLU A 175 -13.94 9.49 3.91
N SER A 176 -14.15 10.75 3.51
CA SER A 176 -15.19 11.10 2.55
C SER A 176 -14.75 11.01 1.08
N TYR A 177 -13.45 10.75 0.82
CA TYR A 177 -12.84 10.77 -0.52
C TYR A 177 -13.05 12.10 -1.26
N ASP A 178 -13.36 13.17 -0.54
CA ASP A 178 -13.62 14.48 -1.14
C ASP A 178 -12.32 15.24 -1.41
N LYS A 179 -11.26 14.91 -0.66
CA LYS A 179 -9.93 15.49 -0.84
C LYS A 179 -8.89 14.40 -1.03
N ILE A 180 -8.45 14.29 -2.27
CA ILE A 180 -7.35 13.43 -2.69
C ILE A 180 -6.10 14.32 -2.83
N HIS A 181 -5.09 14.06 -2.01
CA HIS A 181 -3.78 14.68 -2.13
C HIS A 181 -2.77 13.69 -2.68
N GLU A 182 -2.25 13.95 -3.88
CA GLU A 182 -1.24 13.12 -4.52
C GLU A 182 0.15 13.77 -4.42
N TYR A 183 1.12 12.98 -3.96
CA TYR A 183 2.52 13.38 -3.87
C TYR A 183 3.38 12.46 -4.73
N PRO A 184 3.96 12.92 -5.85
CA PRO A 184 4.88 12.11 -6.62
C PRO A 184 6.18 11.93 -5.82
N ILE A 185 6.51 10.69 -5.51
CA ILE A 185 7.66 10.31 -4.69
C ILE A 185 8.72 9.63 -5.56
N HIS A 186 9.96 10.12 -5.44
CA HIS A 186 11.15 9.47 -5.97
C HIS A 186 12.16 9.25 -4.85
N ILE A 187 12.56 8.00 -4.63
CA ILE A 187 13.52 7.62 -3.58
C ILE A 187 14.74 6.96 -4.20
N PRO A 188 15.92 7.60 -4.18
CA PRO A 188 17.16 6.92 -4.54
C PRO A 188 17.50 5.87 -3.47
N CYS A 189 17.79 4.65 -3.93
CA CYS A 189 18.02 3.48 -3.09
C CYS A 189 19.35 2.81 -3.42
N ASP A 190 19.87 2.05 -2.45
CA ASP A 190 20.97 1.12 -2.66
C ASP A 190 20.69 -0.15 -1.85
N TYR A 191 19.75 -0.96 -2.33
CA TYR A 191 19.39 -2.23 -1.68
C TYR A 191 19.71 -3.41 -2.60
N THR A 192 20.48 -4.37 -2.10
CA THR A 192 20.81 -5.60 -2.84
C THR A 192 19.79 -6.69 -2.51
N VAL A 193 19.12 -7.20 -3.54
CA VAL A 193 18.20 -8.34 -3.42
C VAL A 193 19.07 -9.59 -3.32
N LYS A 194 19.19 -10.12 -2.10
CA LYS A 194 19.84 -11.40 -1.83
C LYS A 194 18.86 -12.55 -2.00
#